data_AF-A0A271VLR1-F1
#
_entry.id   AF-A0A271VLR1-F1
#
_cell.length_a   1.000
_cell.length_b   1.000
_cell.length_c   1.000
_cell.angle_alpha   90.00
_cell.angle_beta   90.00
_cell.angle_gamma   90.00
#
_symmetry.space_group_name_H-M   'P 1'
#
loop_
_entity.id
_entity.type
_entity.pdbx_description
1 polymer ?
#
loop_
_entity_poly.entity_id
_entity_poly.type
_entity_poly.pdbx_seq_one_letter_code
_entity_poly.pdbx_strand_id
1 'polypeptide(L)'
;MSNQKVDPQKVTKPIQLLAAWLVGLIMVNGSFLSSAVAIGSLAWESSVLIVAAVFNVPMFLGAIFLLQTRFRPELQEDIFYSQYLDKKSNQIVTVKNDEHHEISSLRNEVKRLEQLLQSSTFKEKASWGNWSVALNKLMPDYIEIRKSLRSEGIRLKSIFGDRDDSQIPANKIIAISKNLDFQSVVKILRILSKFDMDGYAYFEPIPEIDPEDIYIGSYGYDSGDRVTNIIPINQELKDLLAGNCEEADLNEFELLNG
;
A
#
# COMPACT_ATOMS: atom_id res chain seq x y z
N MET A 1 -4.92 -41.35 12.14
CA MET A 1 -4.32 -41.05 10.81
C MET A 1 -4.33 -39.54 10.65
N SER A 2 -3.18 -38.90 10.41
CA SER A 2 -3.11 -37.44 10.27
C SER A 2 -3.25 -37.04 8.81
N ASN A 3 -4.22 -36.18 8.49
CA ASN A 3 -4.57 -35.83 7.12
C ASN A 3 -3.65 -34.70 6.60
N GLN A 4 -2.43 -35.04 6.19
CA GLN A 4 -1.49 -34.11 5.56
C GLN A 4 -1.99 -33.69 4.17
N LYS A 5 -2.88 -32.69 4.16
CA LYS A 5 -3.34 -32.00 2.96
C LYS A 5 -2.18 -31.18 2.37
N VAL A 6 -1.40 -31.80 1.50
CA VAL A 6 -0.29 -31.15 0.77
C VAL A 6 -0.87 -29.98 -0.03
N ASP A 7 -0.41 -28.79 0.30
CA ASP A 7 -0.94 -27.53 -0.23
C ASP A 7 -0.16 -27.12 -1.50
N PRO A 8 -0.71 -27.28 -2.72
CA PRO A 8 0.09 -27.20 -3.95
C PRO A 8 0.67 -25.81 -4.20
N GLN A 9 0.02 -24.77 -3.68
CA GLN A 9 0.45 -23.37 -3.82
C GLN A 9 1.68 -23.03 -2.97
N LYS A 10 2.16 -23.93 -2.10
CA LYS A 10 3.37 -23.76 -1.29
C LYS A 10 4.60 -24.51 -1.82
N VAL A 11 4.54 -25.04 -3.04
CA VAL A 11 5.64 -25.75 -3.73
C VAL A 11 6.45 -24.77 -4.61
N THR A 12 6.80 -23.60 -4.06
CA THR A 12 7.43 -22.50 -4.81
C THR A 12 8.95 -22.64 -4.97
N LYS A 13 9.61 -23.56 -4.25
CA LYS A 13 11.06 -23.77 -4.39
C LYS A 13 11.35 -24.90 -5.39
N PRO A 14 12.21 -24.70 -6.40
CA PRO A 14 12.58 -25.74 -7.38
C PRO A 14 13.07 -27.06 -6.76
N ILE A 15 13.62 -27.02 -5.55
CA ILE A 15 14.05 -28.20 -4.77
C ILE A 15 12.86 -29.07 -4.36
N GLN A 16 11.70 -28.50 -4.03
CA GLN A 16 10.48 -29.25 -3.67
C GLN A 16 9.86 -29.91 -4.90
N LEU A 17 9.86 -29.21 -6.04
CA LEU A 17 9.43 -29.77 -7.33
C LEU A 17 10.33 -30.96 -7.73
N LEU A 18 11.66 -30.83 -7.60
CA LEU A 18 12.63 -31.91 -7.79
C LEU A 18 12.30 -33.13 -6.90
N ALA A 19 12.03 -32.91 -5.61
CA ALA A 19 11.67 -33.99 -4.69
C ALA A 19 10.38 -34.72 -5.08
N ALA A 20 9.34 -34.01 -5.53
CA ALA A 20 8.11 -34.62 -6.02
C ALA A 20 8.34 -35.48 -7.29
N TRP A 21 9.12 -34.96 -8.25
CA TRP A 21 9.51 -35.71 -9.45
C TRP A 21 10.36 -36.94 -9.12
N LEU A 22 11.27 -36.86 -8.13
CA LEU A 22 12.11 -37.99 -7.69
C LEU A 22 11.25 -39.12 -7.11
N VAL A 23 10.24 -38.82 -6.30
CA VAL A 23 9.28 -39.81 -5.79
C VAL A 23 8.52 -40.47 -6.96
N GLY A 24 8.11 -39.67 -7.97
CA GLY A 24 7.51 -40.18 -9.21
C GLY A 24 8.43 -41.15 -9.96
N LEU A 25 9.71 -40.80 -10.15
CA LEU A 25 10.70 -41.67 -10.82
C LEU A 25 10.87 -43.01 -10.08
N ILE A 26 10.97 -42.98 -8.75
CA ILE A 26 11.09 -44.19 -7.92
C ILE A 26 9.85 -45.07 -8.07
N MET A 27 8.65 -44.47 -8.09
CA MET A 27 7.40 -45.20 -8.24
C MET A 27 7.25 -45.85 -9.64
N VAL A 28 7.66 -45.16 -10.70
CA VAL A 28 7.59 -45.67 -12.09
C VAL A 28 8.65 -46.75 -12.35
N ASN A 29 9.90 -46.53 -11.95
CA ASN A 29 10.95 -47.55 -12.12
C ASN A 29 10.69 -48.76 -11.21
N GLY A 30 10.12 -48.54 -10.02
CA GLY A 30 9.68 -49.61 -9.12
C GLY A 30 8.56 -50.46 -9.73
N SER A 31 7.57 -49.86 -10.39
CA SER A 31 6.51 -50.63 -11.05
C SER A 31 7.01 -51.38 -12.29
N PHE A 32 7.89 -50.79 -13.10
CA PHE A 32 8.52 -51.49 -14.23
C PHE A 32 9.34 -52.70 -13.78
N LEU A 33 10.20 -52.54 -12.76
CA LEU A 33 11.03 -53.63 -12.27
C LEU A 33 10.22 -54.71 -11.54
N SER A 34 9.19 -54.32 -10.77
CA SER A 34 8.26 -55.26 -10.13
C SER A 34 7.49 -56.09 -11.17
N SER A 35 6.99 -55.46 -12.23
CA SER A 35 6.36 -56.16 -13.36
C SER A 35 7.34 -57.08 -14.09
N ALA A 36 8.58 -56.65 -14.33
CA ALA A 36 9.60 -57.48 -14.97
C ALA A 36 9.90 -58.76 -14.16
N VAL A 37 9.93 -58.65 -12.83
CA VAL A 37 10.07 -59.81 -11.92
C VAL A 37 8.82 -60.70 -11.94
N ALA A 38 7.62 -60.10 -11.92
CA ALA A 38 6.35 -60.84 -11.90
C ALA A 38 6.06 -61.62 -13.20
N ILE A 39 6.52 -61.14 -14.35
CA ILE A 39 6.37 -61.80 -15.66
C ILE A 39 7.40 -62.94 -15.83
N GLY A 40 8.57 -62.84 -15.19
CA GLY A 40 9.61 -63.87 -15.18
C GLY A 40 10.69 -63.72 -16.26
N SER A 41 11.83 -64.39 -16.05
CA SER A 41 13.09 -64.12 -16.76
C SER A 41 13.20 -64.68 -18.19
N LEU A 42 12.25 -65.51 -18.64
CA LEU A 42 12.19 -66.00 -20.02
C LEU A 42 11.39 -65.07 -20.95
N ALA A 43 10.70 -64.08 -20.40
CA ALA A 43 9.86 -63.14 -21.14
C ALA A 43 10.70 -62.00 -21.75
N TRP A 44 10.54 -61.75 -23.04
CA TRP A 44 11.21 -60.63 -23.72
C TRP A 44 10.70 -59.28 -23.20
N GLU A 45 9.45 -59.24 -22.76
CA GLU A 45 8.79 -58.14 -22.07
C GLU A 45 9.54 -57.72 -20.81
N SER A 46 10.06 -58.69 -20.03
CA SER A 46 10.86 -58.43 -18.83
C SER A 46 12.16 -57.69 -19.17
N SER A 47 12.86 -58.14 -20.22
CA SER A 47 14.06 -57.46 -20.74
C SER A 47 13.77 -56.03 -21.22
N VAL A 48 12.65 -55.81 -21.92
CA VAL A 48 12.25 -54.47 -22.38
C VAL A 48 11.94 -53.54 -21.21
N LEU A 49 11.24 -54.02 -20.17
CA LEU A 49 10.94 -53.23 -18.96
C LEU A 49 12.21 -52.84 -18.19
N ILE A 50 13.20 -53.74 -18.10
CA ILE A 50 14.50 -53.46 -17.47
C ILE A 50 15.27 -52.38 -18.26
N VAL A 51 15.35 -52.51 -19.59
CA VAL A 51 16.01 -51.50 -20.45
C VAL A 51 15.28 -50.14 -20.36
N ALA A 52 13.94 -50.15 -20.34
CA ALA A 52 13.15 -48.93 -20.16
C ALA A 52 13.43 -48.24 -18.82
N ALA A 53 13.47 -48.99 -17.71
CA ALA A 53 13.79 -48.43 -16.39
C ALA A 53 15.22 -47.85 -16.32
N VAL A 54 16.20 -48.52 -16.96
CA VAL A 54 17.59 -48.04 -17.05
C VAL A 54 17.69 -46.75 -17.90
N PHE A 55 16.96 -46.65 -19.01
CA PHE A 55 16.98 -45.47 -19.88
C PHE A 55 16.15 -44.28 -19.32
N ASN A 56 15.12 -44.56 -18.52
CA ASN A 56 14.28 -43.55 -17.89
C ASN A 56 15.10 -42.62 -16.97
N VAL A 57 16.07 -43.16 -16.21
CA VAL A 57 16.91 -42.38 -15.28
C VAL A 57 17.72 -41.27 -15.97
N PRO A 58 18.58 -41.52 -16.98
CA PRO A 58 19.31 -40.46 -17.67
C PRO A 58 18.39 -39.53 -18.48
N MET A 59 17.29 -40.03 -19.04
CA MET A 59 16.30 -39.19 -19.74
C MET A 59 15.64 -38.17 -18.79
N PHE A 60 15.24 -38.63 -17.61
CA PHE A 60 14.67 -37.82 -16.53
C PHE A 60 15.70 -36.81 -15.95
N LEU A 61 16.94 -37.24 -15.72
CA LEU A 61 18.02 -36.33 -15.29
C LEU A 61 18.30 -35.25 -16.35
N GLY A 62 18.26 -35.61 -17.63
CA GLY A 62 18.36 -34.65 -18.74
C GLY A 62 17.19 -33.65 -18.76
N ALA A 63 15.96 -34.10 -18.49
CA ALA A 63 14.79 -33.23 -18.39
C ALA A 63 14.88 -32.27 -17.20
N ILE A 64 15.30 -32.74 -16.02
CA ILE A 64 15.53 -31.89 -14.84
C ILE A 64 16.67 -30.89 -15.10
N PHE A 65 17.77 -31.32 -15.72
CA PHE A 65 18.88 -30.43 -16.08
C PHE A 65 18.44 -29.34 -17.05
N LEU A 66 17.63 -29.69 -18.06
CA LEU A 66 17.06 -28.73 -19.02
C LEU A 66 16.11 -27.74 -18.32
N LEU A 67 15.24 -28.20 -17.40
CA LEU A 67 14.42 -27.32 -16.57
C LEU A 67 15.26 -26.36 -15.72
N GLN A 68 16.32 -26.86 -15.07
CA GLN A 68 17.20 -26.08 -14.18
C GLN A 68 18.15 -25.11 -14.90
N THR A 69 18.45 -25.35 -16.18
CA THR A 69 19.36 -24.50 -16.98
C THR A 69 18.63 -23.56 -17.94
N ARG A 70 17.55 -24.02 -18.59
CA ARG A 70 16.82 -23.26 -19.61
C ARG A 70 15.55 -22.61 -19.11
N PHE A 71 14.77 -23.30 -18.27
CA PHE A 71 13.48 -22.79 -17.75
C PHE A 71 13.58 -22.15 -16.37
N ARG A 72 14.78 -22.08 -15.79
CA ARG A 72 15.06 -21.33 -14.55
C ARG A 72 14.56 -19.87 -14.58
N PRO A 73 14.65 -19.10 -15.68
CA PRO A 73 14.11 -17.74 -15.72
C PRO A 73 12.58 -17.69 -15.60
N GLU A 74 11.87 -18.68 -16.15
CA GLU A 74 10.40 -18.76 -16.10
C GLU A 74 9.88 -19.33 -14.77
N LEU A 75 10.70 -20.15 -14.09
CA LEU A 75 10.47 -20.62 -12.71
C LEU A 75 10.93 -19.62 -11.63
N GLN A 76 11.32 -18.40 -12.01
CA GLN A 76 11.61 -17.29 -11.10
C GLN A 76 10.56 -16.18 -11.30
N GLU A 77 9.52 -16.20 -10.47
CA GLU A 77 8.42 -15.23 -10.48
C GLU A 77 8.91 -13.76 -10.39
N ASP A 78 10.09 -13.53 -9.80
CA ASP A 78 10.73 -12.22 -9.66
C ASP A 78 11.08 -11.51 -10.98
N ILE A 79 11.26 -12.20 -12.12
CA ILE A 79 11.48 -11.49 -13.41
C ILE A 79 10.18 -10.83 -13.88
N PHE A 80 9.03 -11.42 -13.57
CA PHE A 80 7.73 -10.80 -13.81
C PHE A 80 7.34 -9.82 -12.70
N TYR A 81 7.81 -10.02 -11.46
CA TYR A 81 7.65 -9.03 -10.39
C TYR A 81 8.48 -7.76 -10.65
N SER A 82 9.71 -7.89 -11.15
CA SER A 82 10.51 -6.74 -11.58
C SER A 82 9.85 -6.03 -12.76
N GLN A 83 9.34 -6.74 -13.78
CA GLN A 83 8.56 -6.09 -14.86
C GLN A 83 7.25 -5.42 -14.38
N TYR A 84 6.67 -5.88 -13.26
CA TYR A 84 5.53 -5.21 -12.61
C TYR A 84 5.96 -3.97 -11.81
N LEU A 85 7.16 -3.99 -11.22
CA LEU A 85 7.79 -2.84 -10.55
C LEU A 85 8.32 -1.80 -11.56
N ASP A 86 8.88 -2.20 -12.70
CA ASP A 86 9.28 -1.32 -13.81
C ASP A 86 8.06 -0.58 -14.37
N LYS A 87 6.88 -1.22 -14.33
CA LYS A 87 5.59 -0.60 -14.64
C LYS A 87 5.15 0.48 -13.63
N LYS A 88 5.89 0.65 -12.53
CA LYS A 88 5.81 1.73 -11.54
C LYS A 88 7.10 2.57 -11.43
N SER A 89 8.24 2.06 -11.91
CA SER A 89 9.59 2.61 -11.72
C SER A 89 10.21 2.96 -13.07
N ASN A 90 9.99 4.20 -13.49
CA ASN A 90 10.38 4.70 -14.81
C ASN A 90 11.87 5.09 -14.86
N GLN A 91 12.75 4.24 -15.43
CA GLN A 91 13.93 4.65 -16.25
C GLN A 91 14.74 3.47 -16.87
N ILE A 92 14.85 3.49 -18.22
CA ILE A 92 16.00 3.16 -19.14
C ILE A 92 17.16 2.24 -18.67
N VAL A 93 17.83 1.40 -19.50
CA VAL A 93 18.20 1.40 -20.95
C VAL A 93 18.49 -0.07 -21.40
N THR A 94 18.77 -0.57 -22.63
CA THR A 94 19.01 -0.17 -24.06
C THR A 94 18.78 -1.46 -24.94
N VAL A 95 18.94 -1.64 -26.27
CA VAL A 95 19.22 -0.86 -27.51
C VAL A 95 18.49 -1.54 -28.69
N LYS A 96 17.99 -0.80 -29.70
CA LYS A 96 18.37 -0.99 -31.13
C LYS A 96 17.86 0.16 -32.02
N ASN A 97 18.69 0.58 -32.96
CA ASN A 97 18.62 1.88 -33.63
C ASN A 97 17.41 2.06 -34.58
N ASP A 98 16.67 3.16 -34.43
CA ASP A 98 15.99 3.88 -35.53
C ASP A 98 15.81 5.37 -35.15
N GLU A 99 16.92 5.99 -34.78
CA GLU A 99 17.02 7.19 -33.93
C GLU A 99 16.23 8.42 -34.40
N HIS A 100 16.05 8.60 -35.71
CA HIS A 100 15.54 9.86 -36.27
C HIS A 100 14.02 10.02 -36.15
N HIS A 101 13.26 8.92 -36.12
CA HIS A 101 11.80 9.00 -35.97
C HIS A 101 11.40 9.23 -34.51
N GLU A 102 12.05 8.53 -33.58
CA GLU A 102 11.76 8.61 -32.14
C GLU A 102 12.10 9.99 -31.55
N ILE A 103 13.22 10.61 -31.93
CA ILE A 103 13.56 11.96 -31.43
C ILE A 103 12.46 12.98 -31.81
N SER A 104 11.80 12.81 -32.96
CA SER A 104 10.73 13.71 -33.40
C SER A 104 9.43 13.52 -32.59
N SER A 105 9.05 12.28 -32.26
CA SER A 105 7.87 11.98 -31.45
C SER A 105 8.11 12.32 -29.97
N LEU A 106 9.27 11.94 -29.41
CA LEU A 106 9.68 12.29 -28.05
C LEU A 106 9.69 13.80 -27.83
N ARG A 107 10.21 14.60 -28.78
CA ARG A 107 10.22 16.06 -28.65
C ARG A 107 8.83 16.68 -28.69
N ASN A 108 7.89 16.10 -29.44
CA ASN A 108 6.49 16.51 -29.44
C ASN A 108 5.77 16.10 -28.15
N GLU A 109 6.03 14.88 -27.64
CA GLU A 109 5.40 14.40 -26.41
C GLU A 109 5.95 15.11 -25.17
N VAL A 110 7.25 15.43 -25.13
CA VAL A 110 7.85 16.33 -24.12
C VAL A 110 7.20 17.70 -24.18
N LYS A 111 7.06 18.33 -25.36
CA LYS A 111 6.39 19.63 -25.49
C LYS A 111 4.92 19.58 -25.06
N ARG A 112 4.24 18.44 -25.30
CA ARG A 112 2.87 18.19 -24.84
C ARG A 112 2.80 18.01 -23.33
N LEU A 113 3.78 17.32 -22.73
CA LEU A 113 3.92 17.17 -21.28
C LEU A 113 4.25 18.50 -20.60
N GLU A 114 5.15 19.32 -21.16
CA GLU A 114 5.40 20.70 -20.72
C GLU A 114 4.12 21.53 -20.77
N GLN A 115 3.35 21.45 -21.86
CA GLN A 115 2.08 22.18 -22.00
C GLN A 115 1.00 21.67 -21.03
N LEU A 116 0.96 20.36 -20.74
CA LEU A 116 0.08 19.78 -19.72
C LEU A 116 0.50 20.21 -18.31
N LEU A 117 1.80 20.16 -17.99
CA LEU A 117 2.36 20.61 -16.72
C LEU A 117 2.09 22.09 -16.47
N GLN A 118 2.33 22.95 -17.48
CA GLN A 118 1.96 24.37 -17.43
C GLN A 118 0.44 24.56 -17.23
N SER A 119 -0.40 23.73 -17.86
CA SER A 119 -1.86 23.77 -17.62
C SER A 119 -2.28 23.27 -16.23
N SER A 120 -1.42 22.52 -15.53
CA SER A 120 -1.64 22.07 -14.15
C SER A 120 -1.09 23.03 -13.10
N THR A 121 0.06 23.69 -13.33
CA THR A 121 0.60 24.70 -12.39
C THR A 121 -0.27 25.96 -12.37
N PHE A 122 -0.92 26.31 -13.48
CA PHE A 122 -1.99 27.34 -13.48
C PHE A 122 -3.33 26.87 -12.86
N LYS A 123 -3.35 25.74 -12.13
CA LYS A 123 -4.46 25.29 -11.28
C LYS A 123 -4.10 25.21 -9.80
N GLU A 124 -3.16 26.04 -9.34
CA GLU A 124 -2.98 26.37 -7.91
C GLU A 124 -4.20 27.14 -7.34
N LYS A 125 -5.29 26.39 -7.12
CA LYS A 125 -6.19 26.60 -5.98
C LYS A 125 -6.06 25.36 -5.13
N ALA A 126 -5.58 25.51 -3.89
CA ALA A 126 -5.39 24.42 -2.93
C ALA A 126 -6.69 23.63 -2.71
N SER A 127 -6.87 22.60 -3.55
CA SER A 127 -8.01 21.70 -3.51
C SER A 127 -7.85 20.83 -2.28
N TRP A 128 -8.81 20.93 -1.38
CA TRP A 128 -8.93 20.00 -0.27
C TRP A 128 -8.85 18.57 -0.82
N GLY A 129 -7.95 17.75 -0.28
CA GLY A 129 -7.70 16.40 -0.76
C GLY A 129 -8.89 15.46 -0.53
N ASN A 130 -8.64 14.16 -0.67
CA ASN A 130 -9.64 13.14 -0.33
C ASN A 130 -9.85 12.98 1.20
N TRP A 131 -9.26 13.87 2.02
CA TRP A 131 -9.36 13.90 3.46
C TRP A 131 -10.79 14.07 3.94
N SER A 132 -11.19 13.21 4.86
CA SER A 132 -12.53 13.13 5.40
C SER A 132 -12.61 13.72 6.80
N VAL A 133 -13.61 14.57 6.99
CA VAL A 133 -13.80 15.37 8.21
C VAL A 133 -15.09 14.98 8.90
N ALA A 134 -14.99 14.70 10.19
CA ALA A 134 -16.10 14.52 11.12
C ALA A 134 -16.24 15.76 12.02
N LEU A 135 -17.48 16.15 12.34
CA LEU A 135 -17.76 17.29 13.22
C LEU A 135 -18.79 16.91 14.28
N ASN A 136 -18.50 17.26 15.53
CA ASN A 136 -19.41 17.06 16.65
C ASN A 136 -20.60 18.04 16.59
N LYS A 137 -21.83 17.50 16.64
CA LYS A 137 -23.10 18.23 16.59
C LYS A 137 -23.35 19.09 17.83
N LEU A 138 -22.75 18.74 18.98
CA LEU A 138 -22.94 19.42 20.26
C LEU A 138 -21.97 20.59 20.48
N MET A 139 -21.08 20.86 19.51
CA MET A 139 -20.29 22.10 19.50
C MET A 139 -21.22 23.32 19.40
N PRO A 140 -21.06 24.35 20.25
CA PRO A 140 -21.92 25.54 20.20
C PRO A 140 -21.88 26.22 18.82
N ASP A 141 -20.69 26.28 18.22
CA ASP A 141 -20.43 26.94 16.94
C ASP A 141 -20.64 26.00 15.72
N TYR A 142 -21.26 24.82 15.91
CA TYR A 142 -21.43 23.77 14.90
C TYR A 142 -21.91 24.29 13.53
N ILE A 143 -22.90 25.19 13.54
CA ILE A 143 -23.49 25.76 12.31
C ILE A 143 -22.48 26.64 11.57
N GLU A 144 -21.68 27.41 12.31
CA GLU A 144 -20.72 28.37 11.75
C GLU A 144 -19.44 27.68 11.29
N ILE A 145 -18.91 26.73 12.09
CA ILE A 145 -17.81 25.84 11.68
C ILE A 145 -18.17 25.13 10.38
N ARG A 146 -19.35 24.49 10.32
CA ARG A 146 -19.84 23.79 9.12
C ARG A 146 -20.02 24.71 7.91
N LYS A 147 -20.40 25.97 8.12
CA LYS A 147 -20.51 26.99 7.07
C LYS A 147 -19.13 27.39 6.54
N SER A 148 -18.17 27.68 7.42
CA SER A 148 -16.80 28.09 7.08
C SER A 148 -16.02 26.99 6.36
N LEU A 149 -16.11 25.74 6.82
CA LEU A 149 -15.56 24.57 6.12
C LEU A 149 -16.13 24.46 4.70
N ARG A 150 -17.45 24.62 4.54
CA ARG A 150 -18.13 24.51 3.24
C ARG A 150 -17.77 25.63 2.27
N SER A 151 -17.51 26.86 2.73
CA SER A 151 -17.01 27.94 1.86
C SER A 151 -15.60 27.67 1.31
N GLU A 152 -14.75 26.97 2.08
CA GLU A 152 -13.38 26.61 1.69
C GLU A 152 -13.29 25.31 0.85
N GLY A 153 -14.45 24.78 0.46
CA GLY A 153 -14.62 23.57 -0.35
C GLY A 153 -14.63 22.26 0.45
N ILE A 154 -14.42 22.32 1.76
CA ILE A 154 -14.33 21.15 2.64
C ILE A 154 -15.72 20.55 2.86
N ARG A 155 -15.83 19.22 2.76
CA ARG A 155 -17.07 18.47 2.99
C ARG A 155 -16.93 17.57 4.20
N LEU A 156 -17.90 17.63 5.11
CA LEU A 156 -18.02 16.66 6.19
C LEU A 156 -18.44 15.29 5.60
N LYS A 157 -17.76 14.22 6.03
CA LYS A 157 -18.12 12.82 5.72
C LYS A 157 -19.17 12.30 6.70
N SER A 158 -19.03 12.67 7.97
CA SER A 158 -19.92 12.28 9.06
C SER A 158 -20.15 13.42 10.06
N ILE A 159 -21.13 13.23 10.93
CA ILE A 159 -21.50 14.10 12.04
C ILE A 159 -21.69 13.19 13.25
N PHE A 160 -21.13 13.53 14.40
CA PHE A 160 -21.18 12.71 15.62
C PHE A 160 -21.68 13.51 16.83
N GLY A 161 -21.86 12.86 17.99
CA GLY A 161 -22.45 13.48 19.18
C GLY A 161 -23.99 13.59 19.12
N ASP A 162 -24.67 12.65 18.45
CA ASP A 162 -26.13 12.66 18.29
C ASP A 162 -26.79 11.42 18.93
N ARG A 163 -26.33 11.06 20.14
CA ARG A 163 -26.85 9.96 20.96
C ARG A 163 -27.35 10.49 22.30
N ASP A 164 -28.28 9.78 22.93
CA ASP A 164 -28.91 10.17 24.21
C ASP A 164 -27.93 10.29 25.39
N ASP A 165 -26.72 9.72 25.27
CA ASP A 165 -25.62 9.78 26.24
C ASP A 165 -24.56 10.87 25.93
N SER A 166 -24.67 11.54 24.78
CA SER A 166 -23.67 12.50 24.32
C SER A 166 -23.76 13.83 25.09
N GLN A 167 -22.65 14.23 25.69
CA GLN A 167 -22.49 15.53 26.37
C GLN A 167 -21.74 16.50 25.47
N ILE A 168 -21.76 17.80 25.80
CA ILE A 168 -20.85 18.76 25.16
C ILE A 168 -19.42 18.35 25.56
N PRO A 169 -18.45 18.23 24.63
CA PRO A 169 -17.08 17.86 24.96
C PRO A 169 -16.48 18.88 25.93
N ALA A 170 -15.70 18.40 26.91
CA ALA A 170 -15.11 19.26 27.92
C ALA A 170 -14.00 20.14 27.34
N ASN A 171 -13.21 19.59 26.41
CA ASN A 171 -12.16 20.27 25.66
C ASN A 171 -12.51 20.27 24.16
N LYS A 172 -12.47 21.43 23.52
CA LYS A 172 -12.83 21.63 22.11
C LYS A 172 -11.67 21.27 21.18
N ILE A 173 -11.24 20.01 21.21
CA ILE A 173 -10.03 19.54 20.53
C ILE A 173 -10.30 19.14 19.07
N ILE A 174 -9.37 19.51 18.19
CA ILE A 174 -9.26 19.01 16.81
C ILE A 174 -8.32 17.81 16.80
N ALA A 175 -8.83 16.60 16.63
CA ALA A 175 -7.98 15.43 16.41
C ALA A 175 -7.62 15.34 14.92
N ILE A 176 -6.33 15.27 14.59
CA ILE A 176 -5.81 15.26 13.21
C ILE A 176 -5.02 13.96 12.97
N SER A 177 -5.30 13.25 11.90
CA SER A 177 -4.52 12.06 11.52
C SER A 177 -3.10 12.44 11.10
N LYS A 178 -2.08 11.73 11.60
CA LYS A 178 -0.68 11.89 11.19
C LYS A 178 -0.42 11.66 9.70
N ASN A 179 -1.40 11.16 8.95
CA ASN A 179 -1.28 10.88 7.52
C ASN A 179 -1.61 12.10 6.64
N LEU A 180 -2.13 13.22 7.19
CA LEU A 180 -2.46 14.40 6.40
C LEU A 180 -1.22 15.08 5.81
N ASP A 181 -1.39 15.70 4.64
CA ASP A 181 -0.39 16.64 4.12
C ASP A 181 -0.41 17.98 4.89
N PHE A 182 0.77 18.56 5.07
CA PHE A 182 0.99 19.83 5.77
C PHE A 182 0.08 20.97 5.27
N GLN A 183 -0.16 21.07 3.97
CA GLN A 183 -1.02 22.13 3.39
C GLN A 183 -2.48 21.97 3.82
N SER A 184 -2.97 20.75 3.95
CA SER A 184 -4.30 20.43 4.49
C SER A 184 -4.39 20.66 6.00
N VAL A 185 -3.31 20.40 6.76
CA VAL A 185 -3.20 20.75 8.19
C VAL A 185 -3.27 22.26 8.40
N VAL A 186 -2.40 23.04 7.73
CA VAL A 186 -2.42 24.51 7.78
C VAL A 186 -3.77 25.06 7.34
N LYS A 187 -4.40 24.48 6.30
CA LYS A 187 -5.72 24.91 5.84
C LYS A 187 -6.83 24.63 6.87
N ILE A 188 -6.85 23.47 7.54
CA ILE A 188 -7.88 23.19 8.55
C ILE A 188 -7.67 24.03 9.81
N LEU A 189 -6.43 24.19 10.28
CA LEU A 189 -6.10 25.02 11.44
C LEU A 189 -6.43 26.50 11.18
N ARG A 190 -6.10 27.05 10.01
CA ARG A 190 -6.44 28.43 9.58
C ARG A 190 -7.96 28.68 9.49
N ILE A 191 -8.78 27.64 9.34
CA ILE A 191 -10.25 27.76 9.39
C ILE A 191 -10.74 27.69 10.84
N LEU A 192 -10.23 26.75 11.62
CA LEU A 192 -10.74 26.46 12.96
C LEU A 192 -10.19 27.39 14.05
N SER A 193 -9.02 28.00 13.87
CA SER A 193 -8.44 28.98 14.80
C SER A 193 -9.20 30.32 14.89
N LYS A 194 -10.14 30.53 13.96
CA LYS A 194 -11.14 31.63 13.96
C LYS A 194 -12.27 31.40 14.97
N PHE A 195 -12.42 30.18 15.46
CA PHE A 195 -13.39 29.78 16.48
C PHE A 195 -12.70 29.63 17.84
N ASP A 196 -13.51 29.57 18.88
CA ASP A 196 -13.07 29.30 20.24
C ASP A 196 -12.81 27.79 20.38
N MET A 197 -11.57 27.38 20.10
CA MET A 197 -11.08 25.99 20.11
C MET A 197 -9.82 25.93 20.98
N ASP A 198 -9.76 25.01 21.94
CA ASP A 198 -8.68 24.99 22.94
C ASP A 198 -7.34 24.52 22.36
N GLY A 199 -7.38 23.53 21.46
CA GLY A 199 -6.17 22.91 20.92
C GLY A 199 -6.42 21.91 19.78
N TYR A 200 -5.34 21.33 19.29
CA TYR A 200 -5.33 20.21 18.35
C TYR A 200 -4.35 19.14 18.82
N ALA A 201 -4.55 17.90 18.37
CA ALA A 201 -3.72 16.77 18.76
C ALA A 201 -3.65 15.74 17.61
N TYR A 202 -2.48 15.15 17.41
CA TYR A 202 -2.29 14.14 16.37
C TYR A 202 -2.62 12.73 16.86
N PHE A 203 -3.30 11.96 16.01
CA PHE A 203 -3.56 10.54 16.22
C PHE A 203 -3.06 9.67 15.05
N GLU A 204 -2.73 8.42 15.35
CA GLU A 204 -2.47 7.39 14.34
C GLU A 204 -3.79 6.66 14.07
N PRO A 205 -4.36 6.76 12.85
CA PRO A 205 -5.67 6.19 12.56
C PRO A 205 -5.61 4.67 12.48
N ILE A 206 -6.49 4.00 13.21
CA ILE A 206 -6.69 2.55 13.13
C ILE A 206 -7.82 2.30 12.11
N PRO A 207 -7.57 1.70 10.93
CA PRO A 207 -8.55 1.66 9.82
C PRO A 207 -9.90 1.02 10.16
N GLU A 208 -9.95 0.14 11.15
CA GLU A 208 -11.17 -0.53 11.64
C GLU A 208 -11.99 0.30 12.65
N ILE A 209 -11.42 1.38 13.20
CA ILE A 209 -11.97 2.17 14.32
C ILE A 209 -12.17 3.65 13.94
N ASP A 210 -11.21 4.21 13.19
CA ASP A 210 -11.14 5.63 12.82
C ASP A 210 -11.40 5.82 11.32
N PRO A 211 -12.67 5.82 10.86
CA PRO A 211 -13.00 5.97 9.45
C PRO A 211 -12.89 7.41 8.93
N GLU A 212 -12.49 8.39 9.74
CA GLU A 212 -12.22 9.77 9.31
C GLU A 212 -10.81 10.25 9.68
N ASP A 213 -10.28 11.16 8.86
CA ASP A 213 -8.92 11.68 8.99
C ASP A 213 -8.83 12.89 9.95
N ILE A 214 -9.96 13.54 10.25
CA ILE A 214 -10.06 14.67 11.18
C ILE A 214 -11.36 14.58 12.00
N TYR A 215 -11.27 14.72 13.33
CA TYR A 215 -12.42 14.83 14.23
C TYR A 215 -12.43 16.19 14.95
N ILE A 216 -13.44 17.02 14.68
CA ILE A 216 -13.58 18.36 15.30
C ILE A 216 -14.53 18.26 16.51
N GLY A 217 -14.03 18.55 17.71
CA GLY A 217 -14.75 18.40 18.97
C GLY A 217 -14.69 16.95 19.50
N SER A 218 -13.48 16.38 19.57
CA SER A 218 -13.26 14.97 19.87
C SER A 218 -13.17 14.66 21.37
N TYR A 219 -14.07 13.80 21.87
CA TYR A 219 -14.10 13.32 23.26
C TYR A 219 -12.85 12.56 23.72
N GLY A 220 -11.98 12.12 22.79
CA GLY A 220 -10.77 11.35 23.09
C GLY A 220 -9.70 12.11 23.89
N TYR A 221 -9.96 13.38 24.21
CA TYR A 221 -9.08 14.34 24.87
C TYR A 221 -9.77 15.05 26.06
N ASP A 222 -10.92 14.57 26.52
CA ASP A 222 -11.63 15.14 27.68
C ASP A 222 -11.09 14.62 29.03
N SER A 223 -10.41 13.46 29.04
CA SER A 223 -9.80 12.90 30.26
C SER A 223 -8.73 11.83 29.98
N GLY A 224 -7.79 11.66 30.91
CA GLY A 224 -6.69 10.68 30.85
C GLY A 224 -5.40 11.21 30.21
N ASP A 225 -4.41 10.34 30.06
CA ASP A 225 -3.03 10.72 29.66
C ASP A 225 -2.96 11.40 28.29
N ARG A 226 -3.94 11.21 27.40
CA ARG A 226 -4.00 11.87 26.09
C ARG A 226 -4.10 13.40 26.15
N VAL A 227 -4.47 13.95 27.31
CA VAL A 227 -4.53 15.40 27.54
C VAL A 227 -3.16 16.08 27.46
N THR A 228 -2.05 15.36 27.67
CA THR A 228 -0.70 15.95 27.61
C THR A 228 -0.26 16.32 26.20
N ASN A 229 -0.80 15.67 25.16
CA ASN A 229 -0.36 15.82 23.78
C ASN A 229 -1.28 16.78 22.99
N ILE A 230 -1.86 17.77 23.67
CA ILE A 230 -2.73 18.79 23.07
C ILE A 230 -1.88 20.05 22.83
N ILE A 231 -1.66 20.36 21.56
CA ILE A 231 -0.99 21.59 21.13
C ILE A 231 -2.03 22.74 21.18
N PRO A 232 -1.82 23.81 21.97
CA PRO A 232 -2.80 24.87 22.19
C PRO A 232 -2.95 25.80 20.97
N ILE A 233 -4.18 26.25 20.71
CA ILE A 233 -4.46 27.23 19.64
C ILE A 233 -4.31 28.66 20.19
N ASN A 234 -3.07 28.99 20.56
CA ASN A 234 -2.68 30.29 21.11
C ASN A 234 -2.63 31.40 20.02
N GLN A 235 -2.28 32.64 20.40
CA GLN A 235 -2.21 33.75 19.44
C GLN A 235 -1.01 33.63 18.48
N GLU A 236 0.12 33.10 18.95
CA GLU A 236 1.34 32.87 18.16
C GLU A 236 1.07 31.93 16.97
N LEU A 237 0.35 30.83 17.19
CA LEU A 237 -0.14 29.95 16.11
C LEU A 237 -1.08 30.68 15.14
N LYS A 238 -1.93 31.59 15.64
CA LYS A 238 -2.84 32.38 14.77
C LYS A 238 -2.09 33.34 13.88
N ASP A 239 -1.04 33.97 14.39
CA ASP A 239 -0.17 34.89 13.64
C ASP A 239 0.71 34.11 12.64
N LEU A 240 1.27 32.96 13.04
CA LEU A 240 2.02 32.03 12.19
C LEU A 240 1.16 31.49 11.04
N LEU A 241 -0.08 31.05 11.33
CA LEU A 241 -1.05 30.62 10.32
C LEU A 241 -1.57 31.78 9.45
N ALA A 242 -1.46 33.04 9.87
CA ALA A 242 -1.82 34.19 9.04
C ALA A 242 -0.72 34.56 8.02
N GLY A 243 0.53 34.19 8.30
CA GLY A 243 1.67 34.35 7.39
C GLY A 243 1.83 33.21 6.38
N ASN A 244 2.99 33.22 5.71
CA ASN A 244 3.50 32.07 4.96
C ASN A 244 4.12 31.07 5.95
N CYS A 245 3.27 30.29 6.60
CA CYS A 245 3.66 29.15 7.43
C CYS A 245 4.41 28.11 6.57
N GLU A 246 5.70 27.89 6.86
CA GLU A 246 6.49 26.78 6.32
C GLU A 246 6.41 25.55 7.25
N GLU A 247 6.73 24.37 6.71
CA GLU A 247 6.66 23.11 7.46
C GLU A 247 7.65 23.10 8.65
N ALA A 248 8.76 23.82 8.54
CA ALA A 248 9.70 24.02 9.65
C ALA A 248 9.08 24.83 10.80
N ASP A 249 8.39 25.94 10.50
CA ASP A 249 7.81 26.85 11.50
C ASP A 249 6.76 26.14 12.36
N LEU A 250 5.89 25.35 11.73
CA LEU A 250 4.86 24.61 12.44
C LEU A 250 5.47 23.50 13.31
N ASN A 251 6.45 22.75 12.79
CA ASN A 251 7.15 21.72 13.58
C ASN A 251 7.90 22.32 14.79
N GLU A 252 8.52 23.50 14.66
CA GLU A 252 9.15 24.19 15.79
C GLU A 252 8.11 24.65 16.83
N PHE A 253 6.98 25.22 16.38
CA PHE A 253 5.88 25.57 17.28
C PHE A 253 5.31 24.36 18.03
N GLU A 254 5.09 23.24 17.34
CA GLU A 254 4.59 21.99 17.93
C GLU A 254 5.58 21.41 18.94
N LEU A 255 6.89 21.42 18.65
CA LEU A 255 7.95 20.96 19.57
C LEU A 255 8.12 21.83 20.83
N LEU A 256 7.63 23.07 20.81
CA LEU A 256 7.68 24.00 21.95
C LEU A 256 6.41 23.99 22.80
N ASN A 257 5.29 23.44 22.29
CA ASN A 257 3.95 23.58 22.88
C ASN A 257 3.16 22.26 23.02
N GLY A 258 3.76 21.09 22.80
CA GLY A 258 3.12 19.76 22.92
C GLY A 258 3.99 18.68 23.56
#